data_AF-A0A2M7P6M4-F1
#
_entry.id   AF-A0A2M7P6M4-F1
#
_cell.length_a   1.000
_cell.length_b   1.000
_cell.length_c   1.000
_cell.angle_alpha   90.00
_cell.angle_beta   90.00
_cell.angle_gamma   90.00
#
_symmetry.space_group_name_H-M   'P 1'
#
loop_
_entity.id
_entity.type
_entity.pdbx_description
1 polymer ?
#
loop_
_entity_poly.entity_id
_entity_poly.type
_entity_poly.pdbx_seq_one_letter_code
_entity_poly.pdbx_strand_id
1 'polypeptide(L)'
;SEERGEASYDARIIGSGEFIDELRLRRELNAKFPLAMEIKDIVAKVCHHFGIDPEELRLKTRRAGIADARGVICYLAARQAGHNGVEVGRQVNLLRSGVSVAASRGEQMVNNDPALLAIMDK
;
A
#
# COMPACT_ATOMS: atom_id res chain seq x y z
N SER A 1 28.26 32.34 -27.79
CA SER A 1 28.62 30.94 -27.51
C SER A 1 29.16 30.91 -26.09
N GLU A 2 28.71 30.13 -25.12
CA GLU A 2 27.82 28.99 -25.07
C GLU A 2 27.17 28.95 -23.69
N GLU A 3 25.99 28.35 -23.66
CA GLU A 3 25.13 28.06 -22.51
C GLU A 3 25.83 27.20 -21.46
N ARG A 4 25.59 27.48 -20.17
CA ARG A 4 25.63 26.44 -19.13
C ARG A 4 24.52 26.64 -18.11
N GLY A 5 23.37 26.09 -18.50
CA GLY A 5 22.49 25.29 -17.66
C GLY A 5 22.16 25.82 -16.26
N GLU A 6 21.04 26.51 -16.18
CA GLU A 6 20.22 26.67 -14.97
C GLU A 6 19.97 25.30 -14.33
N ALA A 7 20.75 24.95 -13.30
CA ALA A 7 20.37 23.87 -12.41
C ALA A 7 19.33 24.44 -11.43
N SER A 8 18.09 24.51 -11.88
CA SER A 8 16.95 24.73 -10.99
C SER A 8 16.77 23.44 -10.17
N TYR A 9 17.41 23.40 -9.01
CA TYR A 9 17.12 22.38 -8.00
C TYR A 9 15.73 22.71 -7.44
N ASP A 10 14.73 22.06 -8.00
CA ASP A 10 13.32 22.22 -7.66
C ASP A 10 13.07 21.74 -6.22
N ALA A 11 13.15 22.66 -5.26
CA ALA A 11 12.94 22.42 -3.84
C ALA A 11 11.45 22.23 -3.48
N ARG A 12 10.62 21.66 -4.37
CA ARG A 12 9.17 21.45 -4.16
C ARG A 12 8.80 20.01 -3.77
N ILE A 13 9.76 19.17 -3.37
CA ILE A 13 9.47 17.90 -2.69
C ILE A 13 10.22 17.84 -1.34
N ILE A 14 9.86 18.73 -0.43
CA ILE A 14 10.06 18.48 1.00
C ILE A 14 8.68 18.63 1.64
N GLY A 15 7.89 17.56 1.51
CA GLY A 15 6.74 17.34 2.37
C GLY A 15 7.23 17.27 3.82
N SER A 16 7.02 18.38 4.51
CA SER A 16 6.80 18.58 5.95
C SER A 16 7.17 17.42 6.90
N GLY A 17 7.99 17.75 7.91
CA GLY A 17 8.35 16.87 9.04
C GLY A 17 7.17 16.23 9.77
N GLU A 18 5.96 16.78 9.66
CA GLU A 18 4.69 16.20 10.09
C GLU A 18 4.48 14.75 9.60
N PHE A 19 4.88 14.43 8.36
CA PHE A 19 4.74 13.09 7.81
C PHE A 19 5.71 12.08 8.44
N ILE A 20 6.88 12.54 8.91
CA ILE A 20 7.87 11.68 9.58
C ILE A 20 7.41 11.35 11.00
N ASP A 21 6.80 12.31 11.69
CA ASP A 21 6.31 12.13 13.06
C ASP A 21 5.05 11.27 13.12
N GLU A 22 4.10 11.44 12.19
CA GLU A 22 2.97 10.51 12.05
C GLU A 22 3.46 9.08 11.77
N LEU A 23 4.54 8.94 11.00
CA LEU A 23 5.15 7.65 10.71
C LEU A 23 5.76 6.97 11.92
N ARG A 24 6.46 7.75 12.76
CA ARG A 24 7.07 7.25 13.99
C ARG A 24 6.02 6.83 14.98
N LEU A 25 5.01 7.66 15.19
CA LEU A 25 3.90 7.36 16.09
C LEU A 25 3.17 6.07 15.67
N ARG A 26 2.88 5.91 14.37
CA ARG A 26 2.28 4.68 13.83
C ARG A 26 3.17 3.44 14.02
N ARG A 27 4.50 3.58 13.88
CA ARG A 27 5.45 2.48 14.12
C ARG A 27 5.51 2.06 15.59
N GLU A 28 5.52 3.01 16.50
CA GLU A 28 5.53 2.74 17.94
C GLU A 28 4.22 2.12 18.42
N LEU A 29 3.09 2.49 17.80
CA LEU A 29 1.79 1.87 18.04
C LEU A 29 1.74 0.44 17.47
N ASN A 30 2.15 0.22 16.21
CA ASN A 30 2.12 -1.11 15.60
C ASN A 30 3.05 -2.13 16.29
N ALA A 31 4.15 -1.69 16.92
CA ALA A 31 5.02 -2.58 17.69
C ALA A 31 4.37 -3.11 18.98
N LYS A 32 3.29 -2.48 19.47
CA LYS A 32 2.61 -2.83 20.72
C LYS A 32 1.37 -3.71 20.52
N PHE A 33 0.88 -3.84 19.29
CA PHE A 33 -0.30 -4.67 18.97
C PHE A 33 0.10 -5.85 18.09
N PRO A 34 -0.33 -7.08 18.41
CA PRO A 34 -0.08 -8.22 17.55
C PRO A 34 -0.73 -8.00 16.18
N LEU A 35 0.00 -8.33 15.11
CA LEU A 35 -0.50 -8.26 13.74
C LEU A 35 -1.76 -9.14 13.62
N ALA A 36 -2.83 -8.60 13.04
CA ALA A 36 -4.09 -9.31 12.92
C ALA A 36 -4.00 -10.52 11.96
N MET A 37 -3.19 -10.41 10.91
CA MET A 37 -3.00 -11.42 9.86
C MET A 37 -1.69 -11.17 9.11
N GLU A 38 -1.01 -12.21 8.64
CA GLU A 38 0.21 -12.09 7.83
C GLU A 38 -0.07 -11.49 6.44
N ILE A 39 0.89 -10.74 5.88
CA ILE A 39 0.72 -10.10 4.55
C ILE A 39 0.42 -11.15 3.47
N LYS A 40 1.06 -12.32 3.55
CA LYS A 40 0.87 -13.40 2.57
C LYS A 40 -0.55 -13.95 2.57
N ASP A 41 -1.17 -14.07 3.75
CA ASP A 41 -2.54 -14.56 3.89
C ASP A 41 -3.53 -13.54 3.35
N ILE A 42 -3.30 -12.25 3.63
CA ILE A 42 -4.09 -11.15 3.07
C ILE A 42 -4.00 -11.17 1.54
N VAL A 43 -2.80 -11.30 0.99
CA VAL A 43 -2.59 -11.41 -0.47
C VAL A 43 -3.37 -12.58 -1.04
N ALA A 44 -3.24 -13.78 -0.46
CA ALA A 44 -3.92 -14.98 -0.94
C ALA A 44 -5.44 -14.84 -0.92
N LYS A 45 -6.02 -14.34 0.18
CA LYS A 45 -7.48 -14.17 0.30
C LYS A 45 -8.01 -13.09 -0.64
N VAL A 46 -7.32 -11.96 -0.80
CA VAL A 46 -7.73 -10.93 -1.76
C VAL A 46 -7.61 -11.45 -3.20
N CYS A 47 -6.52 -12.12 -3.54
CA CYS A 47 -6.37 -12.77 -4.85
C CYS A 47 -7.52 -13.74 -5.15
N HIS A 48 -7.90 -14.57 -4.17
CA HIS A 48 -9.03 -15.47 -4.30
C HIS A 48 -10.34 -14.73 -4.55
N HIS A 49 -10.61 -13.66 -3.79
CA HIS A 49 -11.81 -12.85 -3.95
C HIS A 49 -11.91 -12.20 -5.35
N PHE A 50 -10.79 -11.71 -5.88
CA PHE A 50 -10.74 -11.08 -7.20
C PHE A 50 -10.55 -12.09 -8.36
N GLY A 51 -10.35 -13.38 -8.06
CA GLY A 51 -10.04 -14.40 -9.07
C GLY A 51 -8.72 -14.17 -9.81
N ILE A 52 -7.72 -13.60 -9.13
CA ILE A 52 -6.41 -13.24 -9.69
C ILE A 52 -5.34 -14.17 -9.12
N ASP A 53 -4.41 -14.63 -9.95
CA ASP A 53 -3.23 -15.34 -9.47
C ASP A 53 -2.30 -14.38 -8.69
N PRO A 54 -1.87 -14.72 -7.46
CA PRO A 54 -0.89 -13.92 -6.70
C PRO A 54 0.36 -13.52 -7.48
N GLU A 55 0.82 -14.33 -8.43
CA GLU A 55 1.97 -14.00 -9.27
C GLU A 55 1.64 -12.89 -10.29
N GLU A 56 0.37 -12.76 -10.70
CA GLU A 56 -0.09 -11.65 -11.55
C GLU A 56 -0.04 -10.30 -10.83
N LEU A 57 -0.11 -10.28 -9.49
CA LEU A 57 0.10 -9.05 -8.70
C LEU A 57 1.51 -8.48 -8.85
N ARG A 58 2.47 -9.21 -9.43
CA ARG A 58 3.83 -8.71 -9.70
C ARG A 58 3.97 -8.12 -11.08
N LEU A 59 3.06 -8.43 -12.01
CA LEU A 59 3.09 -7.97 -13.38
C LEU A 59 2.78 -6.47 -13.46
N LYS A 60 3.58 -5.72 -14.24
CA LYS A 60 3.33 -4.29 -14.51
C LYS A 60 2.18 -4.10 -15.51
N THR A 61 1.03 -4.69 -15.23
CA THR A 61 -0.17 -4.61 -16.08
C THR A 61 -1.14 -3.55 -15.54
N ARG A 62 -1.77 -2.80 -16.45
CA ARG A 62 -2.80 -1.78 -16.14
C ARG A 62 -4.23 -2.35 -16.11
N ARG A 63 -4.42 -3.66 -16.04
CA ARG A 63 -5.75 -4.26 -15.86
C ARG A 63 -6.31 -3.74 -14.54
N ALA A 64 -7.50 -3.12 -14.60
CA ALA A 64 -8.15 -2.50 -13.45
C ALA A 64 -8.19 -3.44 -12.24
N GLY A 65 -8.53 -4.72 -12.44
CA GLY A 65 -8.58 -5.74 -11.38
C GLY A 65 -7.27 -5.95 -10.61
N ILE A 66 -6.10 -5.90 -11.25
CA ILE A 66 -4.81 -6.05 -10.56
C ILE A 66 -4.48 -4.80 -9.75
N ALA A 67 -4.74 -3.61 -10.30
CA ALA A 67 -4.52 -2.35 -9.58
C ALA A 67 -5.44 -2.24 -8.36
N ASP A 68 -6.68 -2.69 -8.50
CA ASP A 68 -7.69 -2.74 -7.45
C ASP A 68 -7.30 -3.72 -6.33
N ALA A 69 -6.94 -4.95 -6.68
CA ALA A 69 -6.47 -5.94 -5.71
C ALA A 69 -5.23 -5.44 -4.93
N ARG A 70 -4.26 -4.82 -5.63
CA ARG A 70 -3.11 -4.19 -4.94
C ARG A 70 -3.54 -3.09 -3.97
N GLY A 71 -4.52 -2.28 -4.35
CA GLY A 71 -5.06 -1.23 -3.50
C GLY A 71 -5.67 -1.78 -2.22
N VAL A 72 -6.55 -2.79 -2.36
CA VAL A 72 -7.18 -3.48 -1.24
C VAL A 72 -6.15 -4.14 -0.33
N ILE A 73 -5.17 -4.88 -0.88
CA ILE A 73 -4.08 -5.49 -0.12
C ILE A 73 -3.30 -4.42 0.66
N CYS A 74 -2.97 -3.29 0.01
CA CYS A 74 -2.25 -2.19 0.66
C CYS A 74 -3.05 -1.60 1.82
N TYR A 75 -4.36 -1.43 1.67
CA TYR A 75 -5.23 -0.95 2.73
C TYR A 75 -5.33 -1.94 3.89
N LEU A 76 -5.70 -3.19 3.61
CA LEU A 76 -5.87 -4.23 4.64
C LEU A 76 -4.56 -4.49 5.38
N ALA A 77 -3.45 -4.66 4.67
CA ALA A 77 -2.17 -4.94 5.30
C ALA A 77 -1.64 -3.74 6.10
N ALA A 78 -1.65 -2.53 5.54
CA ALA A 78 -1.02 -1.38 6.20
C ALA A 78 -1.90 -0.69 7.25
N ARG A 79 -3.23 -0.65 7.04
CA ARG A 79 -4.15 0.08 7.93
C ARG A 79 -4.91 -0.81 8.89
N GLN A 80 -5.30 -2.02 8.48
CA GLN A 80 -6.08 -2.92 9.33
C GLN A 80 -5.21 -3.93 10.08
N ALA A 81 -4.20 -4.51 9.41
CA ALA A 81 -3.32 -5.51 10.00
C ALA A 81 -2.04 -4.92 10.62
N GLY A 82 -1.75 -3.63 10.40
CA GLY A 82 -0.63 -2.91 11.04
C GLY A 82 0.75 -3.14 10.41
N HIS A 83 0.83 -3.66 9.18
CA HIS A 83 2.11 -3.91 8.52
C HIS A 83 2.80 -2.63 8.04
N ASN A 84 4.13 -2.70 7.94
CA ASN A 84 4.93 -1.62 7.37
C ASN A 84 4.70 -1.54 5.85
N GLY A 85 4.37 -0.34 5.34
CA GLY A 85 4.18 -0.13 3.91
C GLY A 85 5.40 -0.52 3.03
N VAL A 86 6.62 -0.57 3.57
CA VAL A 86 7.78 -1.12 2.86
C VAL A 86 7.67 -2.63 2.66
N GLU A 87 7.22 -3.36 3.69
CA GLU A 87 7.06 -4.82 3.64
C GLU A 87 5.89 -5.20 2.74
N VAL A 88 4.79 -4.47 2.87
CA VAL A 88 3.62 -4.61 1.98
C VAL A 88 4.03 -4.37 0.53
N GLY A 89 4.75 -3.28 0.26
CA GLY A 89 5.21 -2.93 -1.09
C GLY A 89 6.07 -4.00 -1.74
N ARG A 90 6.92 -4.70 -0.96
CA ARG A 90 7.72 -5.84 -1.46
C ARG A 90 6.85 -7.00 -1.95
N GLN A 91 5.68 -7.25 -1.36
CA GLN A 91 4.78 -8.33 -1.77
C GLN A 91 4.01 -8.00 -3.06
N VAL A 92 3.66 -6.72 -3.26
CA VAL A 92 2.85 -6.27 -4.41
C VAL A 92 3.65 -5.53 -5.49
N ASN A 93 4.98 -5.54 -5.40
CA ASN A 93 5.89 -4.85 -6.32
C ASN A 93 5.65 -3.32 -6.41
N LEU A 94 5.42 -2.67 -5.27
CA LEU A 94 5.25 -1.23 -5.15
C LEU A 94 6.29 -0.60 -4.21
N LEU A 95 6.67 0.64 -4.50
CA LEU A 95 7.41 1.48 -3.56
C LEU A 95 6.48 1.92 -2.43
N ARG A 96 7.08 2.31 -1.29
CA ARG A 96 6.34 2.78 -0.10
C ARG A 96 5.34 3.92 -0.42
N SER A 97 5.73 4.88 -1.26
CA SER A 97 4.84 5.96 -1.72
C SER A 97 3.66 5.42 -2.53
N GLY A 98 3.92 4.46 -3.42
CA GLY A 98 2.90 3.76 -4.19
C GLY A 98 1.93 2.97 -3.33
N VAL A 99 2.39 2.35 -2.23
CA VAL A 99 1.54 1.67 -1.25
C VAL A 99 0.58 2.63 -0.57
N SER A 100 1.04 3.82 -0.20
CA SER A 100 0.16 4.83 0.43
C SER A 100 -0.98 5.27 -0.50
N VAL A 101 -0.64 5.56 -1.77
CA VAL A 101 -1.62 5.94 -2.79
C VAL A 101 -2.59 4.79 -3.08
N ALA A 102 -2.06 3.56 -3.24
CA ALA A 102 -2.87 2.37 -3.49
C ALA A 102 -3.80 2.06 -2.30
N ALA A 103 -3.33 2.22 -1.05
CA ALA A 103 -4.14 2.02 0.15
C ALA A 103 -5.30 3.02 0.24
N SER A 104 -5.11 4.27 -0.18
CA SER A 104 -6.19 5.26 -0.23
C SER A 104 -7.30 4.85 -1.21
N ARG A 105 -6.92 4.33 -2.39
CA ARG A 105 -7.88 3.74 -3.35
C ARG A 105 -8.55 2.50 -2.77
N GLY A 106 -7.78 1.61 -2.14
CA GLY A 106 -8.28 0.39 -1.52
C GLY A 106 -9.30 0.65 -0.42
N GLU A 107 -9.12 1.70 0.38
CA GLU A 107 -10.08 2.15 1.39
C GLU A 107 -11.45 2.46 0.78
N GLN A 108 -11.47 3.20 -0.33
CA GLN A 108 -12.71 3.52 -1.03
C GLN A 108 -13.42 2.25 -1.53
N MET A 109 -12.65 1.26 -1.99
CA MET A 109 -13.21 -0.01 -2.44
C MET A 109 -13.80 -0.82 -1.28
N VAL A 110 -13.10 -0.91 -0.15
CA VAL A 110 -13.60 -1.60 1.05
C VAL A 110 -14.84 -0.91 1.61
N ASN A 111 -14.91 0.42 1.55
CA ASN A 111 -16.10 1.16 1.96
C ASN A 111 -17.30 0.89 1.04
N ASN A 112 -17.06 0.63 -0.25
CA ASN A 112 -18.11 0.29 -1.21
C ASN A 112 -18.50 -1.19 -1.18
N ASP A 113 -17.57 -2.07 -0.77
CA ASP A 113 -17.77 -3.50 -0.65
C ASP A 113 -17.25 -4.02 0.71
N PRO A 114 -18.13 -4.09 1.72
CA PRO A 114 -17.78 -4.59 3.04
C PRO A 114 -17.31 -6.05 3.05
N ALA A 115 -17.60 -6.85 2.02
CA ALA A 115 -17.12 -8.23 1.93
C ALA A 115 -15.59 -8.30 1.87
N LEU A 116 -14.95 -7.23 1.38
CA LEU A 116 -13.49 -7.10 1.37
C LEU A 116 -12.90 -6.94 2.78
N LEU A 117 -13.66 -6.40 3.74
CA LEU A 117 -13.23 -6.33 5.13
C LEU A 117 -13.39 -7.69 5.82
N ALA A 118 -14.44 -8.43 5.49
CA ALA A 118 -14.69 -9.79 5.99
C ALA A 118 -13.58 -10.79 5.63
N ILE A 119 -12.74 -10.48 4.63
CA ILE A 119 -11.51 -11.23 4.33
C ILE A 119 -10.58 -11.33 5.56
N MET A 120 -10.61 -10.32 6.41
CA MET A 120 -9.81 -10.27 7.62
C MET A 120 -10.40 -11.08 8.77
N ASP A 121 -11.68 -11.43 8.70
CA ASP A 121 -12.31 -12.31 9.68
C ASP A 121 -11.74 -13.73 9.52
N LYS A 122 -11.57 -14.41 10.66
CA LYS A 122 -10.93 -15.72 10.75
C LYS A 122 -11.81 -16.84 10.21
#